data_AF-A0A7D4ANR2-F1
#
_entry.id   AF-A0A7D4ANR2-F1
#
_cell.length_a   1.000
_cell.length_b   1.000
_cell.length_c   1.000
_cell.angle_alpha   90.00
_cell.angle_beta   90.00
_cell.angle_gamma   90.00
#
_symmetry.space_group_name_H-M   'P 1'
#
loop_
_entity.id
_entity.type
_entity.pdbx_description
1 polymer ?
#
loop_
_entity_poly.entity_id
_entity_poly.type
_entity_poly.pdbx_seq_one_letter_code
_entity_poly.pdbx_strand_id
1 'polypeptide(L)'
;MKYPLPLLLLLALPAVAQYRPMYSPSRPSYTPSYRPSTVNNTLTGPSSNYRAQQLQQQQAHQNFQRMQDQQRQQMQQYYYNQQRYLTRQPLALRRPPSAQQLEQLQAQQQQAEQRANEQLAQLTQEQQHRRQEHPAANAQEAENQQKEDARQRTRLAVKSYQEVFLPGQMRGALQSLTLAPQAQQSLQALNNDLLRNAWWRQQEAAQMQEKVAAYSKTLAGLTADLLGFSAAELPSPPAPFSASALQEMLSHDAFDQATAAQLIREATLADKRLEGERLAQAVKDFTEVGAKLAADPATPQNQKSQRNEVKKRLQRVNQELQSYYARMSRPSRLQEAQKAIMQATDSYLAGKGS
;
A
#
# COMPACT_ATOMS: atom_id res chain seq x y z
N MET A 1 42.24 24.18 -14.67
CA MET A 1 41.48 23.18 -15.46
C MET A 1 40.01 23.33 -15.01
N LYS A 2 39.08 24.11 -15.57
CA LYS A 2 38.52 24.35 -16.92
C LYS A 2 37.78 23.16 -17.57
N TYR A 3 36.54 22.93 -17.05
CA TYR A 3 35.26 22.47 -17.67
C TYR A 3 35.15 21.07 -18.36
N PRO A 4 33.93 20.48 -18.56
CA PRO A 4 32.58 21.06 -18.43
C PRO A 4 31.48 20.23 -17.70
N LEU A 5 30.39 20.94 -17.39
CA LEU A 5 29.00 20.48 -17.11
C LEU A 5 28.45 19.55 -18.21
N PRO A 6 27.39 18.78 -17.87
CA PRO A 6 26.24 18.68 -18.76
C PRO A 6 24.93 19.14 -18.13
N LEU A 7 24.17 19.80 -18.98
CA LEU A 7 22.86 20.40 -18.86
C LEU A 7 21.80 19.40 -19.35
N LEU A 8 20.59 19.46 -18.78
CA LEU A 8 19.29 19.00 -19.31
C LEU A 8 19.04 17.50 -19.54
N LEU A 9 17.98 16.99 -18.88
CA LEU A 9 16.81 16.45 -19.59
C LEU A 9 15.58 16.35 -18.67
N LEU A 10 14.63 17.25 -18.94
CA LEU A 10 13.24 17.20 -18.53
C LEU A 10 12.53 16.03 -19.24
N LEU A 11 11.83 15.18 -18.49
CA LEU A 11 10.83 14.24 -19.01
C LEU A 11 9.60 14.35 -18.08
N ALA A 12 8.57 15.09 -18.46
CA ALA A 12 7.46 14.75 -19.38
C ALA A 12 6.40 13.86 -18.72
N LEU A 13 5.34 14.53 -18.26
CA LEU A 13 4.05 13.97 -17.83
C LEU A 13 3.43 13.14 -18.97
N PRO A 14 2.86 11.95 -18.72
CA PRO A 14 1.98 11.33 -19.70
C PRO A 14 0.61 12.02 -19.62
N ALA A 15 0.38 12.97 -20.53
CA ALA A 15 -0.95 13.37 -20.95
C ALA A 15 -1.61 12.15 -21.61
N VAL A 16 -2.75 11.70 -21.07
CA VAL A 16 -3.57 10.66 -21.69
C VAL A 16 -4.23 11.28 -22.93
N ALA A 17 -3.64 11.00 -24.09
CA ALA A 17 -4.17 11.38 -25.37
C ALA A 17 -5.53 10.69 -25.60
N GLN A 18 -6.56 11.51 -25.87
CA GLN A 18 -7.84 11.03 -26.39
C GLN A 18 -7.62 10.48 -27.81
N TYR A 19 -7.52 9.15 -27.92
CA TYR A 19 -7.53 8.47 -29.20
C TYR A 19 -8.98 8.44 -29.74
N ARG A 20 -9.28 9.23 -30.77
CA ARG A 20 -10.50 9.12 -31.58
C ARG A 20 -10.14 8.56 -32.95
N PRO A 21 -10.39 7.28 -33.26
CA PRO A 21 -10.34 6.83 -34.63
C PRO A 21 -11.60 7.30 -35.35
N MET A 22 -11.43 8.20 -36.31
CA MET A 22 -12.40 8.45 -37.38
C MET A 22 -12.35 7.24 -38.32
N TYR A 23 -13.44 6.47 -38.39
CA TYR A 23 -13.64 5.47 -39.45
C TYR A 23 -14.97 5.77 -40.13
N SER A 24 -14.91 6.12 -41.42
CA SER A 24 -16.06 6.12 -42.31
C SER A 24 -16.28 4.68 -42.80
N PRO A 25 -17.47 4.09 -42.64
CA PRO A 25 -17.72 2.76 -43.19
C PRO A 25 -18.02 2.86 -44.68
N SER A 26 -17.24 2.16 -45.50
CA SER A 26 -17.65 1.76 -46.85
C SER A 26 -18.79 0.74 -46.72
N ARG A 27 -19.90 0.96 -47.42
CA ARG A 27 -21.07 0.06 -47.41
C ARG A 27 -20.72 -1.30 -48.02
N PRO A 28 -21.01 -2.44 -47.37
CA PRO A 28 -21.07 -3.72 -48.07
C PRO A 28 -22.40 -3.82 -48.86
N SER A 29 -22.29 -4.11 -50.16
CA SER A 29 -23.43 -4.46 -51.00
C SER A 29 -23.92 -5.86 -50.65
N TYR A 30 -25.13 -5.97 -50.08
CA TYR A 30 -25.83 -7.24 -49.96
C TYR A 30 -26.53 -7.57 -51.29
N THR A 31 -26.17 -8.70 -51.90
CA THR A 31 -27.05 -9.39 -52.85
C THR A 31 -27.55 -10.68 -52.19
N PRO A 32 -28.87 -10.88 -52.03
CA PRO A 32 -29.39 -12.12 -51.45
C PRO A 32 -29.47 -13.20 -52.52
N SER A 33 -28.76 -14.31 -52.34
CA SER A 33 -28.95 -15.53 -53.14
C SER A 33 -29.97 -16.42 -52.42
N TYR A 34 -31.18 -16.49 -52.96
CA TYR A 34 -32.20 -17.46 -52.56
C TYR A 34 -31.77 -18.87 -52.99
N ARG A 35 -31.64 -19.80 -52.04
CA ARG A 35 -31.70 -21.25 -52.28
C ARG A 35 -32.88 -21.83 -51.50
N PRO A 36 -33.90 -22.40 -52.17
CA PRO A 36 -34.94 -23.14 -51.47
C PRO A 36 -34.38 -24.52 -51.08
N SER A 37 -34.36 -24.80 -49.78
CA SER A 37 -34.12 -26.17 -49.29
C SER A 37 -35.47 -26.82 -49.08
N THR A 38 -35.71 -27.88 -49.85
CA THR A 38 -36.88 -28.73 -49.75
C THR A 38 -36.96 -29.41 -48.38
N VAL A 39 -38.17 -29.41 -47.86
CA VAL A 39 -38.62 -30.04 -46.63
C VAL A 39 -38.39 -31.55 -46.72
N ASN A 40 -37.69 -32.12 -45.75
CA ASN A 40 -38.00 -33.46 -45.29
C ASN A 40 -37.86 -33.56 -43.76
N ASN A 41 -38.88 -34.19 -43.21
CA ASN A 41 -39.31 -34.18 -41.84
C ASN A 41 -38.55 -35.27 -41.06
N THR A 42 -37.72 -34.89 -40.09
CA THR A 42 -37.30 -35.77 -39.00
C THR A 42 -37.17 -34.95 -37.72
N LEU A 43 -38.20 -35.06 -36.88
CA LEU A 43 -38.19 -34.64 -35.48
C LEU A 43 -37.14 -35.47 -34.70
N THR A 44 -36.00 -34.87 -34.39
CA THR A 44 -35.23 -35.12 -33.16
C THR A 44 -34.42 -33.86 -32.87
N GLY A 45 -34.89 -33.04 -31.93
CA GLY A 45 -34.40 -31.68 -31.72
C GLY A 45 -33.03 -31.57 -31.04
N PRO A 46 -32.22 -30.54 -31.35
CA PRO A 46 -31.01 -30.20 -30.60
C PRO A 46 -31.28 -29.21 -29.45
N SER A 47 -32.53 -29.07 -28.98
CA SER A 47 -32.89 -28.13 -27.89
C SER A 47 -32.50 -28.62 -26.49
N SER A 48 -32.08 -29.89 -26.34
CA SER A 48 -31.64 -30.46 -25.06
C SER A 48 -30.23 -29.98 -24.65
N ASN A 49 -29.32 -29.82 -25.62
CA ASN A 49 -27.92 -29.46 -25.36
C ASN A 49 -27.76 -28.00 -24.93
N TYR A 50 -28.52 -27.06 -25.51
CA TYR A 50 -28.47 -25.65 -25.11
C TYR A 50 -28.95 -25.42 -23.67
N ARG A 51 -30.01 -26.14 -23.27
CA ARG A 51 -30.58 -26.05 -21.92
C ARG A 51 -29.65 -26.70 -20.88
N ALA A 52 -29.04 -27.83 -21.23
CA ALA A 52 -28.03 -28.48 -20.40
C ALA A 52 -26.77 -27.61 -20.24
N GLN A 53 -26.33 -26.94 -21.30
CA GLN A 53 -25.17 -26.04 -21.28
C GLN A 53 -25.43 -24.76 -20.46
N GLN A 54 -26.64 -24.19 -20.54
CA GLN A 54 -27.05 -23.07 -19.67
C GLN A 54 -27.12 -23.47 -18.19
N LEU A 55 -27.68 -24.64 -17.88
CA LEU A 55 -27.73 -25.17 -16.51
C LEU A 55 -26.33 -25.44 -15.95
N GLN A 56 -25.41 -25.94 -16.78
CA GLN A 56 -24.03 -26.17 -16.40
C GLN A 56 -23.26 -24.85 -16.14
N GLN A 57 -23.48 -23.81 -16.94
CA GLN A 57 -22.92 -22.47 -16.67
C GLN A 57 -23.48 -21.86 -15.38
N GLN A 58 -24.78 -22.00 -15.11
CA GLN A 58 -25.37 -21.53 -13.85
C GLN A 58 -24.82 -22.27 -12.63
N GLN A 59 -24.63 -23.58 -12.71
CA GLN A 59 -24.00 -24.35 -11.64
C GLN A 59 -22.52 -23.98 -11.45
N ALA A 60 -21.76 -23.79 -12.53
CA ALA A 60 -20.39 -23.33 -12.46
C ALA A 60 -20.28 -21.95 -11.80
N HIS A 61 -21.17 -21.02 -12.15
CA HIS A 61 -21.26 -19.70 -11.51
C HIS A 61 -21.60 -19.79 -10.02
N GLN A 62 -22.58 -20.62 -9.62
CA GLN A 62 -22.91 -20.80 -8.22
C GLN A 62 -21.77 -21.43 -7.41
N ASN A 63 -21.07 -22.41 -7.98
CA ASN A 63 -19.93 -23.04 -7.32
C ASN A 63 -18.75 -22.07 -7.19
N PHE A 64 -18.50 -21.25 -8.21
CA PHE A 64 -17.49 -20.19 -8.15
C PHE A 64 -17.83 -19.14 -7.10
N GLN A 65 -19.08 -18.67 -7.03
CA GLN A 65 -19.53 -17.74 -5.99
C GLN A 65 -19.37 -18.33 -4.58
N ARG A 66 -19.78 -19.59 -4.37
CA ARG A 66 -19.59 -20.26 -3.07
C ARG A 66 -18.12 -20.39 -2.68
N MET A 67 -17.26 -20.76 -3.63
CA MET A 67 -15.82 -20.86 -3.38
C MET A 67 -15.23 -19.48 -3.03
N GLN A 68 -15.66 -18.45 -3.73
CA GLN A 68 -15.23 -17.07 -3.48
C GLN A 68 -15.70 -16.57 -2.12
N ASP A 69 -16.95 -16.82 -1.73
CA ASP A 69 -17.49 -16.46 -0.41
C ASP A 69 -16.78 -17.21 0.72
N GLN A 70 -16.45 -18.48 0.51
CA GLN A 70 -15.73 -19.29 1.50
C GLN A 70 -14.29 -18.77 1.69
N GLN A 71 -13.62 -18.41 0.59
CA GLN A 71 -12.28 -17.80 0.65
C GLN A 71 -12.33 -16.40 1.29
N ARG A 72 -13.39 -15.63 1.02
CA ARG A 72 -13.64 -14.32 1.62
C ARG A 72 -13.88 -14.43 3.12
N GLN A 73 -14.64 -15.43 3.58
CA GLN A 73 -14.85 -15.68 5.00
C GLN A 73 -13.56 -16.07 5.72
N GLN A 74 -12.71 -16.90 5.10
CA GLN A 74 -11.39 -17.24 5.67
C GLN A 74 -10.50 -16.00 5.78
N MET A 75 -10.47 -15.15 4.75
CA MET A 75 -9.76 -13.87 4.78
C MET A 75 -10.32 -12.95 5.87
N GLN A 76 -11.63 -12.74 5.93
CA GLN A 76 -12.26 -11.89 6.96
C GLN A 76 -11.99 -12.39 8.38
N GLN A 77 -12.12 -13.70 8.64
CA GLN A 77 -11.78 -14.27 9.95
C GLN A 77 -10.30 -14.08 10.28
N TYR A 78 -9.41 -14.26 9.31
CA TYR A 78 -7.99 -14.01 9.48
C TYR A 78 -7.72 -12.54 9.84
N TYR A 79 -8.33 -11.58 9.15
CA TYR A 79 -8.18 -10.15 9.45
C TYR A 79 -8.79 -9.76 10.80
N TYR A 80 -9.94 -10.31 11.16
CA TYR A 80 -10.59 -10.03 12.45
C TYR A 80 -9.72 -10.50 13.62
N ASN A 81 -9.12 -11.68 13.47
CA ASN A 81 -8.14 -12.20 14.42
C ASN A 81 -6.87 -11.32 14.42
N GLN A 82 -6.33 -10.96 13.26
CA GLN A 82 -5.11 -10.16 13.15
C GLN A 82 -5.28 -8.74 13.70
N GLN A 83 -6.40 -8.07 13.43
CA GLN A 83 -6.71 -6.75 13.99
C GLN A 83 -6.76 -6.81 15.51
N ARG A 84 -7.35 -7.86 16.11
CA ARG A 84 -7.32 -8.06 17.57
C ARG A 84 -5.90 -8.23 18.12
N TYR A 85 -5.01 -8.93 17.42
CA TYR A 85 -3.60 -9.05 17.82
C TYR A 85 -2.81 -7.75 17.61
N LEU A 86 -3.20 -6.93 16.62
CA LEU A 86 -2.56 -5.66 16.27
C LEU A 86 -2.94 -4.49 17.19
N THR A 87 -4.18 -4.43 17.67
CA THR A 87 -4.68 -3.31 18.47
C THR A 87 -4.55 -3.49 19.98
N ARG A 88 -4.34 -4.72 20.49
CA ARG A 88 -4.37 -4.99 21.95
C ARG A 88 -3.04 -5.33 22.60
N GLN A 89 -1.96 -5.48 21.84
CA GLN A 89 -0.63 -5.70 22.41
C GLN A 89 0.30 -4.50 22.17
N PRO A 90 1.10 -4.10 23.17
CA PRO A 90 2.17 -3.13 22.96
C PRO A 90 3.08 -3.62 21.82
N LEU A 91 3.43 -2.75 20.88
CA LEU A 91 4.33 -3.12 19.76
C LEU A 91 5.64 -3.75 20.24
N ALA A 92 6.10 -3.38 21.44
CA ALA A 92 7.30 -3.92 22.08
C ALA A 92 7.21 -5.40 22.52
N LEU A 93 6.00 -5.95 22.71
CA LEU A 93 5.77 -7.34 23.16
C LEU A 93 5.27 -8.24 22.04
N ARG A 94 5.05 -7.68 20.84
CA ARG A 94 4.48 -8.42 19.74
C ARG A 94 5.53 -9.36 19.15
N ARG A 95 5.30 -10.67 19.27
CA ARG A 95 6.14 -11.66 18.59
C ARG A 95 5.95 -11.48 17.08
N PRO A 96 6.99 -11.11 16.32
CA PRO A 96 6.82 -10.97 14.88
C PRO A 96 6.47 -12.34 14.29
N PRO A 97 5.52 -12.42 13.34
CA PRO A 97 5.29 -13.64 12.58
C PRO A 97 6.62 -14.11 11.96
N SER A 98 6.79 -15.42 11.80
CA SER A 98 8.00 -15.96 11.16
C SER A 98 8.12 -15.44 9.73
N ALA A 99 9.34 -15.40 9.19
CA ALA A 99 9.57 -14.97 7.80
C ALA A 99 8.70 -15.75 6.80
N GLN A 100 8.58 -17.08 6.98
CA GLN A 100 7.72 -17.93 6.16
C GLN A 100 6.23 -17.55 6.26
N GLN A 101 5.76 -17.20 7.46
CA GLN A 101 4.37 -16.80 7.65
C GLN A 101 4.10 -15.44 7.01
N LEU A 102 5.03 -14.49 7.11
CA LEU A 102 4.96 -13.20 6.42
C LEU A 102 4.90 -13.36 4.90
N GLU A 103 5.75 -14.20 4.34
CA GLU A 103 5.83 -14.47 2.91
C GLU A 103 4.55 -15.11 2.37
N GLN A 104 4.01 -16.12 3.07
CA GLN A 104 2.74 -16.73 2.71
C GLN A 104 1.58 -15.72 2.74
N LEU A 105 1.58 -14.84 3.74
CA LEU A 105 0.55 -13.81 3.89
C LEU A 105 0.64 -12.72 2.84
N GLN A 106 1.86 -12.39 2.41
CA GLN A 106 2.09 -11.44 1.32
C GLN A 106 1.67 -12.05 -0.01
N ALA A 107 1.99 -13.32 -0.25
CA ALA A 107 1.56 -14.04 -1.45
C ALA A 107 0.02 -14.16 -1.54
N GLN A 108 -0.65 -14.50 -0.44
CA GLN A 108 -2.12 -14.55 -0.41
C GLN A 108 -2.76 -13.17 -0.67
N GLN A 109 -2.19 -12.11 -0.08
CA GLN A 109 -2.65 -10.75 -0.29
C GLN A 109 -2.49 -10.33 -1.75
N GLN A 110 -1.31 -10.58 -2.36
CA GLN A 110 -1.06 -10.28 -3.77
C GLN A 110 -1.99 -11.05 -4.69
N GLN A 111 -2.25 -12.33 -4.42
CA GLN A 111 -3.19 -13.13 -5.21
C GLN A 111 -4.62 -12.57 -5.11
N ALA A 112 -5.05 -12.14 -3.93
CA ALA A 112 -6.37 -11.53 -3.75
C ALA A 112 -6.48 -10.19 -4.51
N GLU A 113 -5.45 -9.34 -4.45
CA GLU A 113 -5.39 -8.07 -5.17
C GLU A 113 -5.39 -8.26 -6.69
N GLN A 114 -4.64 -9.25 -7.20
CA GLN A 114 -4.66 -9.62 -8.61
C GLN A 114 -6.06 -10.02 -9.06
N ARG A 115 -6.72 -10.92 -8.33
CA ARG A 115 -8.09 -11.35 -8.64
C ARG A 115 -9.08 -10.19 -8.60
N ALA A 116 -8.97 -9.28 -7.63
CA ALA A 116 -9.84 -8.11 -7.55
C ALA A 116 -9.67 -7.19 -8.77
N ASN A 117 -8.44 -6.99 -9.22
CA ASN A 117 -8.15 -6.23 -10.44
C ASN A 117 -8.65 -6.95 -11.71
N GLU A 118 -8.51 -8.27 -11.78
CA GLU A 118 -9.06 -9.09 -12.87
C GLU A 118 -10.58 -8.96 -12.96
N GLN A 119 -11.30 -8.96 -11.83
CA GLN A 119 -12.75 -8.76 -11.82
C GLN A 119 -13.16 -7.39 -12.35
N LEU A 120 -12.42 -6.33 -11.99
CA LEU A 120 -12.65 -4.98 -12.53
C LEU A 120 -12.40 -4.90 -14.04
N ALA A 121 -11.34 -5.57 -14.51
CA ALA A 121 -11.02 -5.66 -15.93
C ALA A 121 -12.09 -6.45 -16.71
N GLN A 122 -12.53 -7.60 -16.18
CA GLN A 122 -13.59 -8.43 -16.77
C GLN A 122 -14.90 -7.65 -16.87
N LEU A 123 -15.32 -6.94 -15.82
CA LEU A 123 -16.53 -6.12 -15.87
C LEU A 123 -16.44 -5.04 -16.95
N THR A 124 -15.27 -4.40 -17.09
CA THR A 124 -15.06 -3.38 -18.13
C THR A 124 -15.17 -3.97 -19.54
N GLN A 125 -14.58 -5.16 -19.75
CA GLN A 125 -14.65 -5.86 -21.03
C GLN A 125 -16.08 -6.33 -21.34
N GLU A 126 -16.79 -6.85 -20.35
CA GLU A 126 -18.18 -7.28 -20.50
C GLU A 126 -19.10 -6.10 -20.86
N GLN A 127 -18.94 -4.95 -20.20
CA GLN A 127 -19.68 -3.73 -20.54
C GLN A 127 -19.37 -3.23 -21.95
N GLN A 128 -18.12 -3.34 -22.41
CA GLN A 128 -17.77 -3.03 -23.80
C GLN A 128 -18.44 -3.98 -24.80
N HIS A 129 -18.42 -5.29 -24.52
CA HIS A 129 -19.08 -6.29 -25.36
C HIS A 129 -20.58 -6.05 -25.44
N ARG A 130 -21.24 -5.85 -24.29
CA ARG A 130 -22.68 -5.55 -24.23
C ARG A 130 -23.06 -4.30 -25.04
N ARG A 131 -22.21 -3.27 -25.05
CA ARG A 131 -22.43 -2.07 -25.90
C ARG A 131 -22.27 -2.33 -27.39
N GLN A 132 -21.45 -3.31 -27.78
CA GLN A 132 -21.28 -3.69 -29.18
C GLN A 132 -22.46 -4.56 -29.66
N GLU A 133 -22.94 -5.46 -28.82
CA GLU A 133 -24.11 -6.30 -29.09
C GLU A 133 -25.42 -5.51 -29.04
N HIS A 134 -25.51 -4.56 -28.11
CA HIS A 134 -26.68 -3.72 -27.89
C HIS A 134 -26.27 -2.24 -27.87
N PRO A 135 -25.99 -1.65 -29.06
CA PRO A 135 -25.71 -0.24 -29.16
C PRO A 135 -26.95 0.57 -28.79
N ALA A 136 -26.75 1.65 -28.02
CA ALA A 136 -27.81 2.57 -27.65
C ALA A 136 -28.48 3.19 -28.90
N ALA A 137 -29.81 3.36 -28.88
CA ALA A 137 -30.55 3.85 -30.03
C ALA A 137 -30.37 5.37 -30.25
N ASN A 138 -30.01 6.11 -29.21
CA ASN A 138 -29.80 7.56 -29.25
C ASN A 138 -28.77 8.01 -28.20
N ALA A 139 -28.42 9.30 -28.23
CA ALA A 139 -27.43 9.89 -27.32
C ALA A 139 -27.84 9.82 -25.84
N GLN A 140 -29.15 9.94 -25.54
CA GLN A 140 -29.66 9.90 -24.18
C GLN A 140 -29.53 8.50 -23.56
N GLU A 141 -29.87 7.47 -24.33
CA GLU A 141 -29.66 6.06 -23.93
C GLU A 141 -28.19 5.73 -23.77
N ALA A 142 -27.33 6.24 -24.66
CA ALA A 142 -25.88 6.05 -24.56
C ALA A 142 -25.32 6.67 -23.27
N GLU A 143 -25.77 7.87 -22.91
CA GLU A 143 -25.36 8.54 -21.67
C GLU A 143 -25.86 7.79 -20.43
N ASN A 144 -27.12 7.35 -20.44
CA ASN A 144 -27.70 6.56 -19.35
C ASN A 144 -26.95 5.24 -19.16
N GLN A 145 -26.66 4.53 -20.25
CA GLN A 145 -25.89 3.29 -20.22
C GLN A 145 -24.46 3.52 -19.69
N GLN A 146 -23.79 4.61 -20.08
CA GLN A 146 -22.48 4.97 -19.53
C GLN A 146 -22.52 5.26 -18.02
N LYS A 147 -23.57 5.94 -17.54
CA LYS A 147 -23.76 6.22 -16.10
C LYS A 147 -23.99 4.94 -15.31
N GLU A 148 -24.78 4.00 -15.83
CA GLU A 148 -24.98 2.69 -15.20
C GLU A 148 -23.69 1.86 -15.16
N ASP A 149 -22.96 1.83 -16.27
CA ASP A 149 -21.67 1.13 -16.35
C ASP A 149 -20.65 1.70 -15.36
N ALA A 150 -20.58 3.03 -15.24
CA ALA A 150 -19.72 3.72 -14.28
C ALA A 150 -20.11 3.35 -12.84
N ARG A 151 -21.41 3.38 -12.51
CA ARG A 151 -21.93 2.96 -11.19
C ARG A 151 -21.53 1.53 -10.84
N GLN A 152 -21.71 0.59 -11.76
CA GLN A 152 -21.36 -0.81 -11.52
C GLN A 152 -19.86 -0.98 -11.28
N ARG A 153 -19.03 -0.30 -12.09
CA ARG A 153 -17.57 -0.32 -11.92
C ARG A 153 -17.14 0.28 -10.59
N THR A 154 -17.68 1.44 -10.22
CA THR A 154 -17.38 2.10 -8.94
C THR A 154 -17.82 1.25 -7.76
N ARG A 155 -19.02 0.66 -7.79
CA ARG A 155 -19.48 -0.24 -6.73
C ARG A 155 -18.56 -1.45 -6.55
N LEU A 156 -18.14 -2.09 -7.64
CA LEU A 156 -17.19 -3.20 -7.58
C LEU A 156 -15.82 -2.74 -7.06
N ALA A 157 -15.35 -1.56 -7.47
CA ALA A 157 -14.08 -1.00 -7.04
C ALA A 157 -14.07 -0.68 -5.54
N VAL A 158 -15.15 -0.05 -5.03
CA VAL A 158 -15.33 0.24 -3.60
C VAL A 158 -15.37 -1.04 -2.77
N LYS A 159 -16.16 -2.03 -3.21
CA LYS A 159 -16.24 -3.34 -2.53
C LYS A 159 -14.89 -4.03 -2.49
N SER A 160 -14.20 -4.08 -3.63
CA SER A 160 -12.87 -4.69 -3.75
C SER A 160 -11.86 -3.97 -2.85
N TYR A 161 -11.92 -2.64 -2.81
CA TYR A 161 -11.04 -1.85 -1.95
C TYR A 161 -11.25 -2.18 -0.46
N GLN A 162 -12.48 -2.20 0.00
CA GLN A 162 -12.80 -2.49 1.39
C GLN A 162 -12.41 -3.92 1.79
N GLU A 163 -12.67 -4.90 0.93
CA GLU A 163 -12.49 -6.32 1.24
C GLU A 163 -11.06 -6.81 1.04
N VAL A 164 -10.29 -6.20 0.13
CA VAL A 164 -8.98 -6.71 -0.30
C VAL A 164 -7.86 -5.68 -0.09
N PHE A 165 -7.97 -4.49 -0.67
CA PHE A 165 -6.86 -3.54 -0.72
C PHE A 165 -6.61 -2.81 0.61
N LEU A 166 -7.66 -2.33 1.27
CA LEU A 166 -7.57 -1.63 2.56
C LEU A 166 -6.89 -2.50 3.62
N PRO A 167 -7.25 -3.79 3.81
CA PRO A 167 -6.52 -4.65 4.74
C PRO A 167 -5.03 -4.84 4.41
N GLY A 168 -4.67 -4.93 3.13
CA GLY A 168 -3.27 -5.01 2.68
C GLY A 168 -2.49 -3.75 3.02
N GLN A 169 -3.07 -2.58 2.74
CA GLN A 169 -2.48 -1.28 3.05
C GLN A 169 -2.31 -1.06 4.55
N MET A 170 -3.32 -1.41 5.36
CA MET A 170 -3.24 -1.33 6.83
C MET A 170 -2.12 -2.21 7.37
N ARG A 171 -1.94 -3.42 6.83
CA ARG A 171 -0.85 -4.31 7.23
C ARG A 171 0.51 -3.69 6.91
N GLY A 172 0.71 -3.19 5.70
CA GLY A 172 1.94 -2.52 5.30
C GLY A 172 2.24 -1.29 6.16
N ALA A 173 1.22 -0.47 6.41
CA ALA A 173 1.33 0.69 7.29
C ALA A 173 1.79 0.29 8.70
N LEU A 174 1.13 -0.71 9.31
CA LEU A 174 1.45 -1.20 10.66
C LEU A 174 2.84 -1.83 10.75
N GLN A 175 3.27 -2.57 9.72
CA GLN A 175 4.64 -3.12 9.65
C GLN A 175 5.69 -2.01 9.58
N SER A 176 5.38 -0.94 8.83
CA SER A 176 6.29 0.20 8.66
C SER A 176 6.51 1.01 9.95
N LEU A 177 5.71 0.80 11.00
CA LEU A 177 5.87 1.45 12.31
C LEU A 177 7.00 0.83 13.15
N THR A 178 7.62 -0.23 12.65
CA THR A 178 8.73 -0.92 13.31
C THR A 178 9.89 -1.10 12.37
N LEU A 179 11.10 -1.13 12.92
CA LEU A 179 12.27 -1.54 12.15
C LEU A 179 12.09 -2.98 11.69
N ALA A 180 12.52 -3.27 10.45
CA ALA A 180 12.56 -4.63 9.94
C ALA A 180 13.42 -5.54 10.87
N PRO A 181 13.13 -6.84 10.99
CA PRO A 181 13.85 -7.73 11.90
C PRO A 181 15.37 -7.74 11.69
N GLN A 182 15.81 -7.69 10.42
CA GLN A 182 17.23 -7.59 10.08
C GLN A 182 17.84 -6.26 10.55
N ALA A 183 17.14 -5.15 10.37
CA ALA A 183 17.56 -3.84 10.87
C ALA A 183 17.65 -3.81 12.41
N GLN A 184 16.70 -4.47 13.11
CA GLN A 184 16.75 -4.60 14.57
C GLN A 184 17.96 -5.42 15.03
N GLN A 185 18.25 -6.55 14.37
CA GLN A 185 19.43 -7.37 14.67
C GLN A 185 20.74 -6.60 14.45
N SER A 186 20.85 -5.90 13.32
CA SER A 186 22.01 -5.05 13.03
C SER A 186 22.17 -3.96 14.09
N LEU A 187 21.09 -3.28 14.46
CA LEU A 187 21.12 -2.24 15.50
C LEU A 187 21.48 -2.81 16.88
N GLN A 188 21.00 -4.01 17.23
CA GLN A 188 21.38 -4.70 18.47
C GLN A 188 22.86 -5.10 18.50
N ALA A 189 23.38 -5.68 17.41
CA ALA A 189 24.78 -6.06 17.31
C ALA A 189 25.69 -4.83 17.46
N LEU A 190 25.39 -3.76 16.73
CA LEU A 190 26.15 -2.51 16.78
C LEU A 190 26.05 -1.80 18.14
N ASN A 191 24.89 -1.84 18.79
CA ASN A 191 24.71 -1.35 20.15
C ASN A 191 25.58 -2.12 21.15
N ASN A 192 25.64 -3.44 21.04
CA ASN A 192 26.44 -4.28 21.93
C ASN A 192 27.92 -3.93 21.85
N ASP A 193 28.42 -3.64 20.66
CA ASP A 193 29.81 -3.24 20.44
C ASP A 193 30.11 -1.88 21.09
N LEU A 194 29.34 -0.85 20.76
CA LEU A 194 29.59 0.52 21.25
C LEU A 194 29.29 0.70 22.75
N LEU A 195 28.43 -0.12 23.34
CA LEU A 195 28.16 -0.07 24.78
C LEU A 195 29.18 -0.86 25.61
N ARG A 196 29.87 -1.86 25.03
CA ARG A 196 30.81 -2.73 25.77
C ARG A 196 32.18 -2.10 25.95
N ASN A 197 32.68 -2.11 27.19
CA ASN A 197 33.98 -1.55 27.52
C ASN A 197 35.17 -2.26 26.84
N ALA A 198 35.04 -3.56 26.57
CA ALA A 198 36.07 -4.37 25.94
C ALA A 198 36.29 -3.96 24.47
N TRP A 199 35.22 -3.64 23.74
CA TRP A 199 35.30 -3.19 22.35
C TRP A 199 36.18 -1.94 22.22
N TRP A 200 35.96 -0.92 23.06
CA TRP A 200 36.74 0.32 23.06
C TRP A 200 38.23 0.13 23.39
N ARG A 201 38.61 -0.95 24.10
CA ARG A 201 40.01 -1.23 24.44
C ARG A 201 40.78 -1.87 23.28
N GLN A 202 40.07 -2.41 22.29
CA GLN A 202 40.64 -3.13 21.15
C GLN A 202 40.78 -2.26 19.90
N GLN A 203 40.29 -1.02 19.93
CA GLN A 203 40.29 -0.12 18.78
C GLN A 203 41.39 0.94 18.92
N GLU A 204 42.13 1.18 17.83
CA GLU A 204 43.00 2.35 17.71
C GLU A 204 42.18 3.64 17.56
N ALA A 205 42.76 4.78 17.96
CA ALA A 205 42.08 6.08 18.00
C ALA A 205 41.44 6.49 16.67
N ALA A 206 42.16 6.32 15.56
CA ALA A 206 41.68 6.68 14.22
C ALA A 206 40.56 5.74 13.74
N GLN A 207 40.72 4.43 13.97
CA GLN A 207 39.71 3.42 13.62
C GLN A 207 38.43 3.58 14.44
N MET A 208 38.52 4.09 15.67
CA MET A 208 37.38 4.40 16.53
C MET A 208 36.50 5.50 15.91
N GLN A 209 37.10 6.60 15.46
CA GLN A 209 36.39 7.74 14.89
C GLN A 209 35.63 7.33 13.61
N GLU A 210 36.30 6.59 12.73
CA GLU A 210 35.70 6.07 11.49
C GLU A 210 34.53 5.12 11.79
N LYS A 211 34.67 4.21 12.76
CA LYS A 211 33.60 3.27 13.14
C LYS A 211 32.40 3.98 13.76
N VAL A 212 32.61 5.01 14.58
CA VAL A 212 31.51 5.80 15.16
C VAL A 212 30.80 6.61 14.07
N ALA A 213 31.52 7.16 13.09
CA ALA A 213 30.94 7.88 11.95
C ALA A 213 30.17 6.94 11.00
N ALA A 214 30.70 5.75 10.72
CA ALA A 214 29.98 4.75 9.95
C ALA A 214 28.68 4.32 10.66
N TYR A 215 28.76 4.13 11.98
CA TYR A 215 27.60 3.78 12.79
C TYR A 215 26.54 4.89 12.82
N SER A 216 26.94 6.16 12.97
CA SER A 216 25.98 7.28 12.95
C SER A 216 25.26 7.36 11.62
N LYS A 217 25.95 7.11 10.49
CA LYS A 217 25.34 7.04 9.16
C LYS A 217 24.33 5.89 9.06
N THR A 218 24.67 4.69 9.53
CA THR A 218 23.73 3.56 9.56
C THR A 218 22.51 3.87 10.41
N LEU A 219 22.70 4.44 11.61
CA LEU A 219 21.62 4.80 12.51
C LEU A 219 20.69 5.87 11.89
N ALA A 220 21.26 6.89 11.24
CA ALA A 220 20.50 7.91 10.53
C ALA A 220 19.67 7.30 9.39
N GLY A 221 20.26 6.39 8.60
CA GLY A 221 19.54 5.67 7.53
C GLY A 221 18.39 4.82 8.07
N LEU A 222 18.65 3.98 9.08
CA LEU A 222 17.62 3.14 9.70
C LEU A 222 16.48 3.96 10.31
N THR A 223 16.82 5.12 10.90
CA THR A 223 15.82 6.04 11.45
C THR A 223 15.00 6.69 10.35
N ALA A 224 15.64 7.06 9.23
CA ALA A 224 14.94 7.60 8.07
C ALA A 224 13.98 6.58 7.46
N ASP A 225 14.40 5.31 7.34
CA ASP A 225 13.55 4.23 6.85
C ASP A 225 12.36 3.98 7.79
N LEU A 226 12.59 4.02 9.11
CA LEU A 226 11.53 3.86 10.11
C LEU A 226 10.52 5.00 10.05
N LEU A 227 11.00 6.25 10.04
CA LEU A 227 10.17 7.43 10.16
C LEU A 227 9.55 7.87 8.81
N GLY A 228 10.14 7.44 7.68
CA GLY A 228 9.76 7.90 6.35
C GLY A 228 10.24 9.32 6.03
N PHE A 229 11.13 9.88 6.86
CA PHE A 229 11.75 11.19 6.68
C PHE A 229 13.12 11.24 7.37
N SER A 230 14.00 12.13 6.90
CA SER A 230 15.34 12.27 7.46
C SER A 230 15.32 12.93 8.85
N ALA A 231 16.14 12.44 9.78
CA ALA A 231 16.34 13.10 11.06
C ALA A 231 16.95 14.52 10.95
N ALA A 232 17.56 14.84 9.81
CA ALA A 232 18.09 16.18 9.54
C ALA A 232 17.01 17.19 9.13
N GLU A 233 15.91 16.72 8.55
CA GLU A 233 14.85 17.55 7.97
C GLU A 233 13.50 17.08 8.52
N LEU A 234 13.01 17.77 9.56
CA LEU A 234 11.68 17.51 10.08
C LEU A 234 10.65 18.08 9.08
N PRO A 235 9.79 17.25 8.45
CA PRO A 235 8.85 17.75 7.44
C PRO A 235 7.83 18.72 8.07
N SER A 236 7.09 19.50 7.27
CA SER A 236 5.98 20.33 7.75
C SER A 236 4.83 19.49 8.30
N PRO A 237 4.10 19.94 9.35
CA PRO A 237 3.00 19.17 9.93
C PRO A 237 2.01 18.77 8.84
N PRO A 238 1.65 17.48 8.72
CA PRO A 238 0.67 17.08 7.72
C PRO A 238 -0.66 17.77 8.00
N ALA A 239 -1.40 18.05 6.93
CA ALA A 239 -2.73 18.61 7.03
C ALA A 239 -3.62 17.73 7.95
N PRO A 240 -4.62 18.33 8.63
CA PRO A 240 -5.60 17.54 9.37
C PRO A 240 -6.24 16.52 8.43
N PHE A 241 -6.40 15.30 8.94
CA PHE A 241 -7.02 14.21 8.20
C PHE A 241 -8.42 14.62 7.72
N SER A 242 -8.72 14.37 6.44
CA SER A 242 -10.04 14.58 5.86
C SER A 242 -10.38 13.50 4.84
N ALA A 243 -11.57 12.90 4.97
CA ALA A 243 -12.12 11.99 3.98
C ALA A 243 -13.07 12.70 2.99
N SER A 244 -13.18 14.03 3.02
CA SER A 244 -14.16 14.78 2.22
C SER A 244 -13.98 14.57 0.72
N ALA A 245 -12.74 14.58 0.21
CA ALA A 245 -12.48 14.32 -1.20
C ALA A 245 -12.94 12.91 -1.62
N LEU A 246 -12.72 11.90 -0.78
CA LEU A 246 -13.21 10.55 -1.02
C LEU A 246 -14.74 10.49 -1.03
N GLN A 247 -15.40 11.18 -0.09
CA GLN A 247 -16.87 11.26 -0.02
C GLN A 247 -17.47 11.96 -1.23
N GLU A 248 -16.83 13.04 -1.70
CA GLU A 248 -17.23 13.78 -2.90
C GLU A 248 -17.10 12.92 -4.16
N MET A 249 -16.00 12.19 -4.33
CA MET A 249 -15.88 11.26 -5.46
C MET A 249 -16.99 10.21 -5.45
N LEU A 250 -17.25 9.62 -4.27
CA LEU A 250 -18.28 8.60 -4.09
C LEU A 250 -19.69 9.14 -4.35
N SER A 251 -19.99 10.39 -4.01
CA SER A 251 -21.31 11.00 -4.30
C SER A 251 -21.56 11.15 -5.81
N HIS A 252 -20.49 11.20 -6.62
CA HIS A 252 -20.54 11.27 -8.08
C HIS A 252 -20.29 9.92 -8.77
N ASP A 253 -20.44 8.80 -8.06
CA ASP A 253 -20.19 7.45 -8.59
C ASP A 253 -18.77 7.30 -9.18
N ALA A 254 -17.78 7.97 -8.58
CA ALA A 254 -16.36 7.83 -8.88
C ALA A 254 -15.60 7.29 -7.66
N PHE A 255 -14.54 6.53 -7.90
CA PHE A 255 -13.68 6.03 -6.84
C PHE A 255 -12.26 5.82 -7.37
N ASP A 256 -11.29 6.36 -6.65
CA ASP A 256 -9.87 6.16 -6.91
C ASP A 256 -9.21 5.48 -5.70
N GLN A 257 -8.65 4.31 -5.95
CA GLN A 257 -7.90 3.56 -4.94
C GLN A 257 -6.66 4.33 -4.46
N ALA A 258 -6.03 5.14 -5.31
CA ALA A 258 -4.83 5.88 -4.94
C ALA A 258 -5.13 7.01 -3.95
N THR A 259 -6.27 7.70 -4.10
CA THR A 259 -6.75 8.70 -3.16
C THR A 259 -7.04 8.07 -1.80
N ALA A 260 -7.73 6.93 -1.76
CA ALA A 260 -7.99 6.21 -0.50
C ALA A 260 -6.69 5.67 0.14
N ALA A 261 -5.73 5.21 -0.68
CA ALA A 261 -4.42 4.77 -0.20
C ALA A 261 -3.56 5.93 0.36
N GLN A 262 -3.70 7.12 -0.23
CA GLN A 262 -3.02 8.32 0.24
C GLN A 262 -3.44 8.69 1.65
N LEU A 263 -4.73 8.58 1.99
CA LEU A 263 -5.23 8.81 3.34
C LEU A 263 -4.55 7.93 4.39
N ILE A 264 -4.32 6.64 4.08
CA ILE A 264 -3.58 5.72 4.96
C ILE A 264 -2.11 6.13 5.11
N ARG A 265 -1.46 6.50 4.00
CA ARG A 265 -0.05 6.93 4.00
C ARG A 265 0.15 8.21 4.79
N GLU A 266 -0.71 9.21 4.58
CA GLU A 266 -0.66 10.49 5.29
C GLU A 266 -0.89 10.32 6.78
N ALA A 267 -1.89 9.53 7.18
CA ALA A 267 -2.15 9.22 8.58
C ALA A 267 -0.95 8.51 9.23
N THR A 268 -0.35 7.54 8.54
CA THR A 268 0.84 6.82 9.00
C THR A 268 2.04 7.76 9.18
N LEU A 269 2.30 8.62 8.19
CA LEU A 269 3.39 9.60 8.25
C LEU A 269 3.15 10.62 9.37
N ALA A 270 1.90 11.03 9.59
CA ALA A 270 1.50 11.94 10.65
C ALA A 270 1.78 11.35 12.04
N ASP A 271 1.46 10.07 12.25
CA ASP A 271 1.79 9.36 13.48
C ASP A 271 3.32 9.22 13.65
N LYS A 272 4.02 8.76 12.61
CA LYS A 272 5.48 8.61 12.62
C LYS A 272 6.21 9.92 12.94
N ARG A 273 5.74 11.04 12.40
CA ARG A 273 6.32 12.35 12.63
C ARG A 273 6.07 12.84 14.05
N LEU A 274 4.83 12.73 14.54
CA LEU A 274 4.48 13.16 15.89
C LEU A 274 5.26 12.37 16.95
N GLU A 275 5.27 11.04 16.83
CA GLU A 275 5.86 10.17 17.85
C GLU A 275 7.38 9.98 17.68
N GLY A 276 7.89 10.22 16.47
CA GLY A 276 9.28 10.07 16.08
C GLY A 276 10.14 11.31 16.25
N GLU A 277 9.58 12.48 16.56
CA GLU A 277 10.34 13.74 16.69
C GLU A 277 11.50 13.64 17.69
N ARG A 278 11.26 13.07 18.88
CA ARG A 278 12.30 12.88 19.91
C ARG A 278 13.38 11.88 19.49
N LEU A 279 12.99 10.84 18.75
CA LEU A 279 13.92 9.86 18.20
C LEU A 279 14.80 10.49 17.12
N ALA A 280 14.20 11.25 16.19
CA ALA A 280 14.92 12.00 15.17
C ALA A 280 15.93 12.96 15.80
N GLN A 281 15.53 13.70 16.83
CA GLN A 281 16.45 14.60 17.55
C GLN A 281 17.58 13.84 18.26
N ALA A 282 17.30 12.70 18.91
CA ALA A 282 18.33 11.91 19.57
C ALA A 282 19.37 11.36 18.56
N VAL A 283 18.92 10.96 17.37
CA VAL A 283 19.79 10.46 16.29
C VAL A 283 20.59 11.59 15.66
N LYS A 284 20.00 12.77 15.49
CA LYS A 284 20.70 13.98 15.07
C LYS A 284 21.82 14.35 16.05
N ASP A 285 21.52 14.42 17.34
CA ASP A 285 22.50 14.67 18.40
C ASP A 285 23.65 13.65 18.37
N PHE A 286 23.35 12.37 18.16
CA PHE A 286 24.36 11.31 18.05
C PHE A 286 25.23 11.48 16.80
N THR A 287 24.62 11.86 15.67
CA THR A 287 25.32 12.09 14.40
C THR A 287 26.27 13.28 14.49
N GLU A 288 25.86 14.35 15.17
CA GLU A 288 26.72 15.52 15.45
C GLU A 288 27.94 15.14 16.30
N VAL A 289 27.78 14.21 17.26
CA VAL A 289 28.93 13.69 18.04
C VAL A 289 29.88 12.91 17.15
N GLY A 290 29.38 12.06 16.25
CA GLY A 290 30.20 11.36 15.26
C GLY A 290 30.99 12.33 14.36
N ALA A 291 30.35 13.40 13.89
CA ALA A 291 31.01 14.42 13.07
C ALA A 291 32.09 15.21 13.85
N LYS A 292 31.80 15.59 15.10
CA LYS A 292 32.77 16.27 15.99
C LYS A 292 33.99 15.40 16.27
N LEU A 293 33.80 14.09 16.44
CA LEU A 293 34.89 13.14 16.65
C LEU A 293 35.81 13.02 15.44
N ALA A 294 35.28 13.08 14.22
CA ALA A 294 36.08 13.04 13.00
C ALA A 294 36.89 14.34 12.77
N ALA A 295 36.44 15.47 13.34
CA ALA A 295 37.08 16.77 13.18
C ALA A 295 38.18 17.07 14.22
N ASP A 296 38.22 16.33 15.33
CA ASP A 296 39.16 16.58 16.44
C ASP A 296 40.05 15.34 16.72
N PRO A 297 41.34 15.37 16.34
CA PRO A 297 42.25 14.24 16.55
C PRO A 297 42.44 13.97 18.05
N ALA A 298 42.08 12.76 18.49
CA ALA A 298 41.94 12.45 19.91
C ALA A 298 43.28 12.37 20.66
N THR A 299 43.46 13.22 21.68
CA THR A 299 44.45 13.00 22.75
C THR A 299 43.95 11.91 23.73
N PRO A 300 44.82 11.20 24.48
CA PRO A 300 44.42 10.11 25.38
C PRO A 300 43.37 10.54 26.44
N GLN A 301 43.44 11.80 26.89
CA GLN A 301 42.50 12.37 27.86
C GLN A 301 41.14 12.68 27.21
N ASN A 302 41.12 13.10 25.94
CA ASN A 302 39.91 13.28 25.15
C ASN A 302 39.21 11.95 24.83
N GLN A 303 39.93 10.85 24.60
CA GLN A 303 39.31 9.55 24.26
C GLN A 303 38.31 9.04 25.30
N LYS A 304 38.62 9.17 26.60
CA LYS A 304 37.72 8.72 27.67
C LYS A 304 36.44 9.55 27.71
N SER A 305 36.58 10.87 27.53
CA SER A 305 35.43 11.81 27.48
C SER A 305 34.57 11.57 26.25
N GLN A 306 35.20 11.46 25.07
CA GLN A 306 34.57 11.16 23.79
C GLN A 306 33.77 9.85 23.83
N ARG A 307 34.37 8.78 24.37
CA ARG A 307 33.70 7.50 24.59
C ARG A 307 32.47 7.62 25.49
N ASN A 308 32.59 8.35 26.60
CA ASN A 308 31.47 8.54 27.52
C ASN A 308 30.31 9.30 26.85
N GLU A 309 30.62 10.32 26.04
CA GLU A 309 29.61 11.07 25.29
C GLU A 309 28.92 10.19 24.24
N VAL A 310 29.69 9.40 23.46
CA VAL A 310 29.12 8.43 22.49
C VAL A 310 28.17 7.46 23.19
N LYS A 311 28.58 6.86 24.30
CA LYS A 311 27.74 5.92 25.06
C LYS A 311 26.48 6.57 25.60
N LYS A 312 26.60 7.76 26.19
CA LYS A 312 25.46 8.51 26.74
C LYS A 312 24.43 8.83 25.66
N ARG A 313 24.90 9.28 24.49
CA ARG A 313 24.04 9.63 23.35
C ARG A 313 23.39 8.38 22.74
N LEU A 314 24.14 7.29 22.65
CA LEU A 314 23.62 6.01 22.19
C LEU A 314 22.55 5.44 23.12
N GLN A 315 22.76 5.51 24.44
CA GLN A 315 21.75 5.12 25.43
C GLN A 315 20.47 5.95 25.28
N ARG A 316 20.59 7.25 25.04
CA ARG A 316 19.44 8.13 24.77
C ARG A 316 18.69 7.73 23.48
N VAL A 317 19.42 7.42 22.40
CA VAL A 317 18.80 6.89 21.15
C VAL A 317 18.00 5.62 21.44
N ASN A 318 18.59 4.67 22.17
CA ASN A 318 17.92 3.41 22.51
C ASN A 318 16.67 3.62 23.37
N GLN A 319 16.74 4.54 24.34
CA GLN A 319 15.60 4.92 25.18
C GLN A 319 14.48 5.57 24.35
N GLU A 320 14.81 6.48 23.43
CA GLU A 320 13.81 7.12 22.57
C GLU A 320 13.24 6.15 21.52
N LEU A 321 14.01 5.18 21.04
CA LEU A 321 13.50 4.11 20.16
C LEU A 321 12.48 3.23 20.88
N GLN A 322 12.75 2.83 22.13
CA GLN A 322 11.79 2.10 22.95
C GLN A 322 10.54 2.95 23.25
N SER A 323 10.74 4.22 23.57
CA SER A 323 9.65 5.15 23.86
C SER A 323 8.80 5.41 22.61
N TYR A 324 9.41 5.48 21.43
CA TYR A 324 8.72 5.54 20.14
C TYR A 324 7.79 4.35 19.97
N TYR A 325 8.28 3.11 20.14
CA TYR A 325 7.43 1.91 20.04
C TYR A 325 6.30 1.90 21.07
N ALA A 326 6.55 2.39 22.29
CA ALA A 326 5.50 2.53 23.31
C ALA A 326 4.43 3.54 22.90
N ARG A 327 4.81 4.69 22.33
CA ARG A 327 3.87 5.72 21.89
C ARG A 327 3.07 5.30 20.66
N MET A 328 3.70 4.65 19.69
CA MET A 328 3.05 4.10 18.49
C MET A 328 2.04 2.98 18.78
N SER A 329 2.03 2.43 20.00
CA SER A 329 1.03 1.43 20.43
C SER A 329 -0.31 2.01 20.89
N ARG A 330 -0.42 3.34 20.95
CA ARG A 330 -1.66 4.05 21.33
C ARG A 330 -2.62 4.14 20.14
N PRO A 331 -3.92 4.43 20.38
CA PRO A 331 -4.83 4.78 19.29
C PRO A 331 -4.21 5.87 18.43
N SER A 332 -4.22 5.67 17.12
CA SER A 332 -3.40 6.45 16.18
C SER A 332 -4.24 6.97 15.02
N ARG A 333 -3.75 7.98 14.31
CA ARG A 333 -4.45 8.57 13.15
C ARG A 333 -4.68 7.53 12.06
N LEU A 334 -3.82 6.52 11.96
CA LEU A 334 -4.03 5.38 11.06
C LEU A 334 -5.37 4.66 11.32
N GLN A 335 -5.77 4.49 12.58
CA GLN A 335 -7.06 3.86 12.92
C GLN A 335 -8.24 4.79 12.60
N GLU A 336 -8.09 6.09 12.82
CA GLU A 336 -9.09 7.10 12.43
C GLU A 336 -9.29 7.13 10.91
N ALA A 337 -8.18 7.08 10.15
CA ALA A 337 -8.22 7.01 8.69
C ALA A 337 -8.92 5.75 8.19
N GLN A 338 -8.59 4.59 8.77
CA GLN A 338 -9.29 3.34 8.45
C GLN A 338 -10.79 3.45 8.70
N LYS A 339 -11.18 3.98 9.87
CA LYS A 339 -12.59 4.14 10.25
C LYS A 339 -13.33 5.08 9.29
N ALA A 340 -12.74 6.22 8.97
CA ALA A 340 -13.35 7.20 8.07
C ALA A 340 -13.50 6.67 6.64
N ILE A 341 -12.49 5.95 6.13
CA ILE A 341 -12.57 5.27 4.84
C ILE A 341 -13.69 4.23 4.86
N MET A 342 -13.74 3.37 5.88
CA MET A 342 -14.82 2.38 6.01
C MET A 342 -16.20 3.03 6.05
N GLN A 343 -16.37 4.09 6.84
CA GLN A 343 -17.63 4.82 6.91
C GLN A 343 -18.05 5.42 5.56
N ALA A 344 -17.11 6.00 4.81
CA ALA A 344 -17.39 6.56 3.49
C ALA A 344 -17.79 5.45 2.49
N THR A 345 -17.05 4.34 2.48
CA THR A 345 -17.34 3.21 1.58
C THR A 345 -18.63 2.48 1.96
N ASP A 346 -18.89 2.26 3.25
CA ASP A 346 -20.11 1.63 3.74
C ASP A 346 -21.34 2.47 3.41
N SER A 347 -21.27 3.79 3.61
CA SER A 347 -22.36 4.71 3.28
C SER A 347 -22.70 4.67 1.78
N TYR A 348 -21.68 4.62 0.92
CA TYR A 348 -21.87 4.48 -0.53
C TYR A 348 -22.51 3.14 -0.92
N LEU A 349 -22.05 2.03 -0.32
CA LEU A 349 -22.57 0.70 -0.60
C LEU A 349 -24.00 0.49 -0.06
N ALA A 350 -24.33 1.10 1.07
CA ALA A 350 -25.65 1.02 1.71
C ALA A 350 -26.70 1.94 1.05
N GLY A 351 -26.32 3.13 0.61
CA GLY A 351 -27.24 4.16 0.09
C GLY A 351 -27.92 3.85 -1.26
N LYS A 352 -27.65 2.70 -1.87
CA LYS A 352 -28.28 2.26 -3.13
C LYS A 352 -28.77 0.80 -3.10
N GLY A 353 -29.05 0.29 -1.91
CA GLY A 353 -29.62 -1.04 -1.65
C GLY A 353 -31.15 -1.08 -1.54
N SER A 354 -31.87 0.00 -1.89
CA SER A 354 -33.34 0.10 -1.86
C SER A 354 -33.88 0.53 -3.20
#